data_AF-G8T6N3-F1
#
_entry.id   AF-G8T6N3-F1
#
_cell.length_a   1.000
_cell.length_b   1.000
_cell.length_c   1.000
_cell.angle_alpha   90.00
_cell.angle_beta   90.00
_cell.angle_gamma   90.00
#
_symmetry.space_group_name_H-M   'P 1'
#
loop_
_entity.id
_entity.type
_entity.pdbx_description
1 polymer ?
#
loop_
_entity_poly.entity_id
_entity_poly.type
_entity_poly.pdbx_seq_one_letter_code
_entity_poly.pdbx_strand_id
1 'polypeptide(L)'
;MKKLIYTCLLICIIQATFANSVIYGGGPIYKNRSYSISELKNSGFTCVVVWTIHIDASGNLNFNAEFPLVQNGSYIGASTYPNFASDIASLKTGTTSVNRVEFCLAAWGSSTFANIKNLIASQGTGSTSILYKNFQAIRTAFPTVDAIGFDDETTYDVSSATAFAVMLGGLGFKVSLVPYTSSTFWTGVATNTNNQRPGTVDRVDLQCYSGGAGNNPCNWNFGSVPVYAGLWDAEKTTSQVQSQLIIWKNSCNIKGGFIWLYDDFDNTSGTAAYAAAVNNVFNGGSGTSVATFYKDCNYAGTAVGLAAGSYTLSSLQSFGIVNDDISSLQVQSGYKVTLYWDDNYAGATLVKTASDACLVDDGWNDKVSSLVIAVNAAARMESTITNQAGQQELKLFNTANLAGVPVRIYDITGRQVLQVRPQSNRIDISRLLPGVYVLEYVLQGKRVTQKFVK
;
A
#
# COMPACT_ATOMS: atom_id res chain seq x y z
N MET A 1 -39.03 26.42 23.76
CA MET A 1 -37.77 25.65 23.95
C MET A 1 -37.74 24.48 22.98
N LYS A 2 -37.15 24.67 21.78
CA LYS A 2 -36.92 23.58 20.82
C LYS A 2 -35.45 23.17 20.94
N LYS A 3 -35.17 21.96 21.43
CA LYS A 3 -33.80 21.42 21.52
C LYS A 3 -33.37 20.95 20.13
N LEU A 4 -32.37 21.61 19.56
CA LEU A 4 -31.63 21.14 18.39
C LEU A 4 -30.79 19.93 18.82
N ILE A 5 -31.03 18.77 18.21
CA ILE A 5 -30.17 17.59 18.35
C ILE A 5 -29.16 17.65 17.20
N TYR A 6 -27.89 17.88 17.52
CA TYR A 6 -26.79 17.74 16.57
C TYR A 6 -26.50 16.25 16.38
N THR A 7 -26.83 15.72 15.21
CA THR A 7 -26.41 14.38 14.80
C THR A 7 -24.96 14.45 14.34
N CYS A 8 -24.04 13.99 15.19
CA CYS A 8 -22.63 13.85 14.84
C CYS A 8 -22.48 12.59 13.96
N LEU A 9 -22.36 12.79 12.64
CA LEU A 9 -22.15 11.71 11.68
C LEU A 9 -20.68 11.26 11.79
N LEU A 10 -20.43 10.20 12.56
CA LEU A 10 -19.11 9.57 12.65
C LEU A 10 -18.89 8.77 11.36
N ILE A 11 -18.25 9.39 10.36
CA ILE A 11 -17.81 8.69 9.15
C ILE A 11 -16.64 7.81 9.55
N CYS A 12 -16.90 6.51 9.72
CA CYS A 12 -15.85 5.51 9.84
C CYS A 12 -15.23 5.34 8.44
N ILE A 13 -14.17 6.10 8.16
CA ILE A 13 -13.35 5.91 6.97
C ILE A 13 -12.66 4.56 7.15
N ILE A 14 -13.17 3.53 6.48
CA ILE A 14 -12.40 2.31 6.24
C ILE A 14 -11.25 2.75 5.33
N GLN A 15 -10.06 2.99 5.91
CA GLN A 15 -8.85 3.08 5.12
C GLN A 15 -8.64 1.71 4.49
N ALA A 16 -9.03 1.57 3.23
CA ALA A 16 -8.48 0.53 2.38
C ALA A 16 -6.96 0.80 2.37
N THR A 17 -6.19 -0.10 2.98
CA THR A 17 -4.73 -0.07 2.88
C THR A 17 -4.38 -0.42 1.45
N PHE A 18 -4.39 0.57 0.57
CA PHE A 18 -3.79 0.43 -0.76
C PHE A 18 -2.29 0.21 -0.56
N ALA A 19 -1.71 -0.72 -1.32
CA ALA A 19 -0.29 -0.97 -1.28
C ALA A 19 0.50 0.30 -1.56
N ASN A 20 1.74 0.27 -1.09
CA ASN A 20 2.67 1.38 -1.08
C ASN A 20 3.77 1.10 -2.10
N SER A 21 3.41 1.22 -3.39
CA SER A 21 4.29 0.97 -4.52
C SER A 21 4.51 2.27 -5.28
N VAL A 22 5.77 2.60 -5.49
CA VAL A 22 6.17 3.87 -6.08
C VAL A 22 6.94 3.59 -7.36
N ILE A 23 6.66 4.36 -8.41
CA ILE A 23 7.43 4.36 -9.65
C ILE A 23 8.00 5.75 -9.87
N TYR A 24 9.31 5.82 -10.06
CA TYR A 24 9.98 7.03 -10.55
C TYR A 24 9.97 7.00 -12.08
N GLY A 25 9.73 8.13 -12.72
CA GLY A 25 9.80 8.26 -14.17
C GLY A 25 10.01 9.70 -14.59
N GLY A 26 10.72 9.90 -15.70
CA GLY A 26 11.06 11.21 -16.22
C GLY A 26 10.42 11.51 -17.56
N GLY A 27 11.27 11.65 -18.58
CA GLY A 27 10.89 12.14 -19.91
C GLY A 27 9.62 11.50 -20.48
N PRO A 28 9.51 10.17 -20.50
CA PRO A 28 8.37 9.45 -21.05
C PRO A 28 7.00 9.86 -20.49
N ILE A 29 6.92 10.30 -19.23
CA ILE A 29 5.65 10.68 -18.61
C ILE A 29 4.99 11.84 -19.38
N TYR A 30 5.77 12.79 -19.89
CA TYR A 30 5.25 13.96 -20.61
C TYR A 30 5.56 13.97 -22.11
N LYS A 31 6.58 13.23 -22.57
CA LYS A 31 6.90 13.06 -24.00
C LYS A 31 5.97 12.06 -24.68
N ASN A 32 5.62 10.98 -23.99
CA ASN A 32 4.96 9.81 -24.57
C ASN A 32 3.51 9.64 -24.08
N ARG A 33 2.79 10.76 -23.99
CA ARG A 33 1.42 10.82 -23.44
C ARG A 33 0.40 9.91 -24.13
N SER A 34 0.70 9.40 -25.33
CA SER A 34 -0.16 8.48 -26.07
C SER A 34 -0.38 7.15 -25.35
N TYR A 35 0.54 6.74 -24.47
CA TYR A 35 0.41 5.53 -23.66
C TYR A 35 0.74 5.73 -22.18
N SER A 36 1.68 6.62 -21.82
CA SER A 36 2.30 6.61 -20.49
C SER A 36 1.31 6.85 -19.36
N ILE A 37 0.39 7.80 -19.55
CA ILE A 37 -0.65 8.10 -18.57
C ILE A 37 -1.59 6.91 -18.37
N SER A 38 -2.06 6.27 -19.46
CA SER A 38 -2.92 5.09 -19.35
C SER A 38 -2.19 3.90 -18.76
N GLU A 39 -0.93 3.69 -19.11
CA GLU A 39 -0.11 2.60 -18.60
C GLU A 39 0.12 2.73 -17.10
N LEU A 40 0.58 3.90 -16.64
CA LEU A 40 0.79 4.17 -15.22
C LEU A 40 -0.50 4.01 -14.41
N LYS A 41 -1.64 4.48 -14.94
CA LYS A 41 -2.94 4.34 -14.27
C LYS A 41 -3.38 2.89 -14.09
N ASN A 42 -3.07 2.02 -15.07
CA ASN A 42 -3.45 0.62 -15.10
C ASN A 42 -2.35 -0.33 -14.55
N SER A 43 -1.17 0.20 -14.23
CA SER A 43 -0.02 -0.59 -13.81
C SER A 43 -0.19 -1.28 -12.46
N GLY A 44 -0.98 -0.70 -11.55
CA GLY A 44 -1.04 -1.12 -10.15
C GLY A 44 -0.10 -0.34 -9.23
N PHE A 45 0.79 0.52 -9.74
CA PHE A 45 1.52 1.46 -8.89
C PHE A 45 0.55 2.43 -8.20
N THR A 46 0.81 2.76 -6.95
CA THR A 46 -0.06 3.65 -6.16
C THR A 46 0.48 5.06 -6.03
N CYS A 47 1.79 5.22 -6.24
CA CYS A 47 2.44 6.52 -6.32
C CYS A 47 3.26 6.65 -7.61
N VAL A 48 3.09 7.77 -8.31
CA VAL A 48 3.95 8.16 -9.44
C VAL A 48 4.78 9.37 -9.03
N VAL A 49 6.11 9.23 -9.07
CA VAL A 49 7.05 10.32 -8.87
C VAL A 49 7.57 10.76 -10.23
N VAL A 50 7.17 11.95 -10.66
CA VAL A 50 7.62 12.54 -11.91
C VAL A 50 8.93 13.28 -11.64
N TRP A 51 10.02 12.69 -12.09
CA TRP A 51 11.40 13.09 -11.85
C TRP A 51 11.96 13.77 -13.12
N THR A 52 12.57 14.95 -13.08
CA THR A 52 12.89 15.82 -11.95
C THR A 52 12.77 17.31 -12.31
N ILE A 53 12.64 18.16 -11.30
CA ILE A 53 12.72 19.61 -11.42
C ILE A 53 14.11 20.08 -10.94
N HIS A 54 14.75 20.92 -11.74
CA HIS A 54 15.94 21.66 -11.38
C HIS A 54 15.62 23.13 -11.10
N ILE A 55 16.31 23.70 -10.11
CA ILE A 55 16.18 25.11 -9.74
C ILE A 55 17.48 25.83 -10.06
N ASP A 56 17.41 26.83 -10.94
CA ASP A 56 18.56 27.66 -11.28
C ASP A 56 18.87 28.73 -10.20
N ALA A 57 19.97 29.46 -10.36
CA ALA A 57 20.39 30.48 -9.40
C ALA A 57 19.42 31.67 -9.29
N SER A 58 18.56 31.89 -10.29
CA SER A 58 17.49 32.90 -10.24
C SER A 58 16.21 32.37 -9.59
N GLY A 59 16.15 31.08 -9.30
CA GLY A 59 15.00 30.39 -8.73
C GLY A 59 14.05 29.77 -9.76
N ASN A 60 14.31 29.88 -11.06
CA ASN A 60 13.41 29.33 -12.08
C ASN A 60 13.42 27.80 -12.01
N LEU A 61 12.25 27.21 -12.27
CA LEU A 61 12.07 25.77 -12.30
C LEU A 61 12.14 25.28 -13.73
N ASN A 62 13.01 24.30 -14.01
CA ASN A 62 13.08 23.59 -15.29
C ASN A 62 12.86 22.10 -15.04
N PHE A 63 12.06 21.44 -15.89
CA PHE A 63 11.83 20.01 -15.79
C PHE A 63 12.85 19.24 -16.64
N ASN A 64 13.59 18.32 -16.03
CA ASN A 64 14.65 17.48 -16.62
C ASN A 64 15.77 18.23 -17.34
N ALA A 65 15.95 19.54 -17.06
CA ALA A 65 16.78 20.43 -17.85
C ALA A 65 16.33 20.55 -19.33
N GLU A 66 15.11 20.10 -19.64
CA GLU A 66 14.56 20.03 -20.99
C GLU A 66 13.65 21.21 -21.31
N PHE A 67 12.85 21.69 -20.34
CA PHE A 67 11.93 22.79 -20.60
C PHE A 67 11.63 23.65 -19.36
N PRO A 68 11.40 24.95 -19.55
CA PRO A 68 11.05 25.84 -18.45
C PRO A 68 9.65 25.52 -17.94
N LEU A 69 9.53 25.29 -16.63
CA LEU A 69 8.28 24.92 -15.97
C LEU A 69 7.63 26.13 -15.31
N VAL A 70 8.40 26.87 -14.51
CA VAL A 70 7.95 28.07 -13.79
C VAL A 70 9.03 29.13 -13.83
N GLN A 71 8.62 30.37 -14.08
CA GLN A 71 9.49 31.54 -14.07
C GLN A 71 8.74 32.70 -13.42
N ASN A 72 9.42 33.43 -12.52
CA ASN A 72 8.89 34.63 -11.88
C ASN A 72 7.47 34.47 -11.26
N GLY A 73 7.20 33.34 -10.61
CA GLY A 73 5.92 33.04 -9.98
C GLY A 73 4.80 32.64 -10.94
N SER A 74 5.11 32.32 -12.19
CA SER A 74 4.13 31.92 -13.21
C SER A 74 4.45 30.55 -13.79
N TYR A 75 3.45 29.68 -13.88
CA TYR A 75 3.55 28.43 -14.62
C TYR A 75 3.58 28.71 -16.13
N ILE A 76 4.67 28.32 -16.77
CA ILE A 76 4.91 28.55 -18.20
C ILE A 76 5.13 27.25 -18.98
N GLY A 77 5.21 26.10 -18.30
CA GLY A 77 5.48 24.81 -18.96
C GLY A 77 4.47 24.41 -20.05
N ALA A 78 3.26 24.96 -20.02
CA ALA A 78 2.26 24.76 -21.07
C ALA A 78 2.69 25.29 -22.45
N SER A 79 3.68 26.20 -22.53
CA SER A 79 4.23 26.64 -23.81
C SER A 79 5.00 25.53 -24.53
N THR A 80 5.54 24.56 -23.78
CA THR A 80 6.30 23.43 -24.33
C THR A 80 5.47 22.15 -24.34
N TYR A 81 4.78 21.85 -23.23
CA TYR A 81 3.90 20.69 -23.08
C TYR A 81 2.49 21.14 -22.65
N PRO A 82 1.61 21.51 -23.60
CA PRO A 82 0.29 22.10 -23.30
C PRO A 82 -0.62 21.25 -22.42
N ASN A 83 -0.50 19.93 -22.50
CA ASN A 83 -1.34 18.99 -21.76
C ASN A 83 -0.72 18.53 -20.43
N PHE A 84 0.48 18.99 -20.08
CA PHE A 84 1.23 18.42 -18.95
C PHE A 84 0.45 18.50 -17.63
N ALA A 85 -0.10 19.68 -17.30
CA ALA A 85 -0.91 19.84 -16.08
C ALA A 85 -2.15 18.93 -16.04
N SER A 86 -2.88 18.81 -17.16
CA SER A 86 -4.05 17.93 -17.23
C SER A 86 -3.69 16.45 -17.20
N ASP A 87 -2.57 16.06 -17.82
CA ASP A 87 -2.10 14.69 -17.86
C ASP A 87 -1.67 14.23 -16.45
N ILE A 88 -0.91 15.08 -15.73
CA ILE A 88 -0.53 14.86 -14.32
C ILE A 88 -1.78 14.76 -13.42
N ALA A 89 -2.77 15.63 -13.60
CA ALA A 89 -4.02 15.54 -12.84
C ALA A 89 -4.78 14.23 -13.15
N SER A 90 -4.74 13.79 -14.41
CA SER A 90 -5.48 12.61 -14.85
C SER A 90 -4.99 11.30 -14.24
N LEU A 91 -3.73 11.24 -13.78
CA LEU A 91 -3.15 10.09 -13.09
C LEU A 91 -3.97 9.68 -11.87
N LYS A 92 -4.59 10.63 -11.15
CA LYS A 92 -5.38 10.38 -9.93
C LYS A 92 -6.90 10.35 -10.15
N THR A 93 -7.37 10.32 -11.40
CA THR A 93 -8.81 10.40 -11.71
C THR A 93 -9.27 9.25 -12.59
N GLY A 94 -10.57 8.91 -12.51
CA GLY A 94 -11.13 7.74 -13.20
C GLY A 94 -10.64 6.42 -12.58
N THR A 95 -10.64 5.35 -13.37
CA THR A 95 -10.11 4.05 -12.94
C THR A 95 -8.59 4.11 -12.88
N THR A 96 -8.03 4.03 -11.68
CA THR A 96 -6.58 4.00 -11.45
C THR A 96 -6.25 3.48 -10.06
N SER A 97 -5.08 2.85 -9.92
CA SER A 97 -4.46 2.55 -8.62
C SER A 97 -3.71 3.74 -8.01
N VAL A 98 -3.38 4.76 -8.82
CA VAL A 98 -2.56 5.91 -8.40
C VAL A 98 -3.38 6.81 -7.49
N ASN A 99 -2.99 6.86 -6.22
CA ASN A 99 -3.60 7.72 -5.21
C ASN A 99 -2.66 8.85 -4.77
N ARG A 100 -1.40 8.82 -5.22
CA ARG A 100 -0.39 9.84 -4.93
C ARG A 100 0.43 10.20 -6.17
N VAL A 101 0.66 11.49 -6.37
CA VAL A 101 1.56 12.00 -7.42
C VAL A 101 2.51 13.02 -6.82
N GLU A 102 3.79 12.93 -7.18
CA GLU A 102 4.83 13.83 -6.70
C GLU A 102 5.65 14.39 -7.85
N PHE A 103 6.21 15.57 -7.64
CA PHE A 103 7.39 16.00 -8.39
C PHE A 103 8.62 15.77 -7.54
N CYS A 104 9.72 15.30 -8.12
CA CYS A 104 11.00 15.23 -7.42
C CYS A 104 11.91 16.39 -7.83
N LEU A 105 12.80 16.82 -6.94
CA LEU A 105 13.79 17.85 -7.20
C LEU A 105 15.18 17.26 -7.22
N ALA A 106 16.00 17.79 -8.13
CA ALA A 106 17.41 17.46 -8.26
C ALA A 106 17.67 16.01 -8.72
N ALA A 107 18.96 15.71 -8.81
CA ALA A 107 19.57 14.46 -9.22
C ALA A 107 21.08 14.59 -8.95
N TRP A 108 21.83 13.51 -9.15
CA TRP A 108 23.29 13.52 -9.12
C TRP A 108 23.89 14.70 -9.90
N GLY A 109 24.81 15.45 -9.28
CA GLY A 109 25.50 16.58 -9.89
C GLY A 109 24.67 17.87 -10.03
N SER A 110 23.40 17.89 -9.59
CA SER A 110 22.56 19.09 -9.67
C SER A 110 22.99 20.18 -8.67
N SER A 111 22.94 21.45 -9.12
CA SER A 111 23.14 22.64 -8.27
C SER A 111 21.86 23.10 -7.56
N THR A 112 20.76 22.36 -7.71
CA THR A 112 19.42 22.74 -7.21
C THR A 112 19.42 23.08 -5.72
N PHE A 113 19.95 22.22 -4.85
CA PHE A 113 19.95 22.46 -3.40
C PHE A 113 20.94 23.54 -2.97
N ALA A 114 22.05 23.72 -3.70
CA ALA A 114 22.95 24.86 -3.50
C ALA A 114 22.24 26.19 -3.84
N ASN A 115 21.47 26.23 -4.93
CA ASN A 115 20.66 27.39 -5.30
C ASN A 115 19.54 27.65 -4.29
N ILE A 116 18.83 26.60 -3.83
CA ILE A 116 17.84 26.72 -2.75
C ILE A 116 18.46 27.36 -1.50
N LYS A 117 19.63 26.87 -1.07
CA LYS A 117 20.37 27.42 0.08
C LYS A 117 20.67 28.91 -0.12
N ASN A 118 21.22 29.29 -1.26
CA ASN A 118 21.58 30.68 -1.56
C ASN A 118 20.36 31.60 -1.66
N LEU A 119 19.26 31.12 -2.23
CA LEU A 119 18.00 31.86 -2.34
C LEU A 119 17.33 32.04 -0.98
N ILE A 120 17.35 31.03 -0.11
CA ILE A 120 16.86 31.15 1.27
C ILE A 120 17.72 32.12 2.07
N ALA A 121 19.04 32.06 1.94
CA ALA A 121 19.94 32.98 2.61
C ALA A 121 19.71 34.45 2.19
N SER A 122 19.37 34.69 0.92
CA SER A 122 19.18 36.04 0.39
C SER A 122 17.76 36.60 0.51
N GLN A 123 16.74 35.74 0.43
CA GLN A 123 15.33 36.17 0.32
C GLN A 123 14.43 35.58 1.41
N GLY A 124 14.91 34.60 2.19
CA GLY A 124 14.09 33.82 3.09
C GLY A 124 13.04 32.95 2.38
N THR A 125 12.06 32.50 3.14
CA THR A 125 10.98 31.61 2.67
C THR A 125 9.59 32.25 2.70
N GLY A 126 9.51 33.56 2.96
CA GLY A 126 8.26 34.31 2.99
C GLY A 126 7.63 34.49 1.61
N SER A 127 6.38 34.97 1.56
CA SER A 127 5.60 35.10 0.32
C SER A 127 6.20 36.02 -0.75
N THR A 128 7.18 36.84 -0.37
CA THR A 128 7.92 37.72 -1.29
C THR A 128 9.09 37.02 -1.99
N SER A 129 9.59 35.89 -1.46
CA SER A 129 10.73 35.17 -2.03
C SER A 129 10.37 34.44 -3.33
N ILE A 130 11.36 34.24 -4.19
CA ILE A 130 11.16 33.60 -5.49
C ILE A 130 10.78 32.13 -5.34
N LEU A 131 11.36 31.43 -4.36
CA LEU A 131 11.01 30.04 -4.07
C LEU A 131 9.54 29.92 -3.67
N TYR A 132 9.03 30.79 -2.79
CA TYR A 132 7.63 30.75 -2.40
C TYR A 132 6.72 31.00 -3.60
N LYS A 133 6.98 32.06 -4.38
CA LYS A 133 6.19 32.43 -5.56
C LYS A 133 6.16 31.30 -6.59
N ASN A 134 7.30 30.67 -6.85
CA ASN A 134 7.39 29.60 -7.84
C ASN A 134 6.65 28.33 -7.39
N PHE A 135 6.77 27.93 -6.12
CA PHE A 135 6.03 26.77 -5.63
C PHE A 135 4.54 27.05 -5.39
N GLN A 136 4.14 28.29 -5.16
CA GLN A 136 2.73 28.70 -5.21
C GLN A 136 2.16 28.56 -6.63
N ALA A 137 2.95 28.90 -7.66
CA ALA A 137 2.58 28.68 -9.05
C ALA A 137 2.41 27.18 -9.36
N ILE A 138 3.32 26.32 -8.88
CA ILE A 138 3.17 24.86 -8.97
C ILE A 138 1.89 24.40 -8.28
N ARG A 139 1.63 24.83 -7.04
CA ARG A 139 0.42 24.44 -6.31
C ARG A 139 -0.85 24.81 -7.07
N THR A 140 -0.85 25.97 -7.72
CA THR A 140 -1.99 26.47 -8.50
C THR A 140 -2.18 25.68 -9.79
N ALA A 141 -1.10 25.41 -10.51
CA ALA A 141 -1.15 24.70 -11.79
C ALA A 141 -1.36 23.18 -11.65
N PHE A 142 -0.87 22.59 -10.55
CA PHE A 142 -0.89 21.15 -10.30
C PHE A 142 -1.53 20.83 -8.92
N PRO A 143 -2.83 21.11 -8.74
CA PRO A 143 -3.48 20.95 -7.42
C PRO A 143 -3.54 19.49 -6.93
N THR A 144 -3.39 18.52 -7.84
CA THR A 144 -3.40 17.08 -7.53
C THR A 144 -2.04 16.53 -7.10
N VAL A 145 -0.96 17.29 -7.26
CA VAL A 145 0.39 16.90 -6.81
C VAL A 145 0.45 17.02 -5.29
N ASP A 146 0.74 15.90 -4.65
CA ASP A 146 0.69 15.75 -3.20
C ASP A 146 1.96 16.23 -2.54
N ALA A 147 3.12 15.93 -3.15
CA ALA A 147 4.41 16.13 -2.52
C ALA A 147 5.50 16.59 -3.49
N ILE A 148 6.56 17.12 -2.89
CA ILE A 148 7.82 17.44 -3.55
C ILE A 148 8.92 16.57 -2.93
N GLY A 149 9.53 15.71 -3.74
CA GLY A 149 10.64 14.84 -3.34
C GLY A 149 11.98 15.57 -3.35
N PHE A 150 12.80 15.30 -2.33
CA PHE A 150 14.13 15.88 -2.19
C PHE A 150 15.18 14.82 -2.52
N ASP A 151 15.82 14.97 -3.67
CA ASP A 151 16.95 14.14 -4.12
C ASP A 151 18.26 14.95 -4.07
N ASP A 152 18.55 15.52 -2.88
CA ASP A 152 19.80 16.27 -2.62
C ASP A 152 20.99 15.32 -2.52
N GLU A 153 21.72 15.19 -3.62
CA GLU A 153 22.91 14.37 -3.70
C GLU A 153 24.23 15.15 -3.55
N THR A 154 24.17 16.48 -3.37
CA THR A 154 25.36 17.34 -3.46
C THR A 154 25.56 18.27 -2.27
N THR A 155 24.50 18.90 -1.76
CA THR A 155 24.62 20.07 -0.89
C THR A 155 24.56 19.72 0.58
N TYR A 156 23.64 18.83 0.98
CA TYR A 156 23.51 18.28 2.33
C TYR A 156 23.45 19.35 3.45
N ASP A 157 22.81 20.49 3.20
CA ASP A 157 22.65 21.57 4.18
C ASP A 157 21.31 21.46 4.93
N VAL A 158 21.35 20.92 6.15
CA VAL A 158 20.14 20.61 6.95
C VAL A 158 19.25 21.85 7.17
N SER A 159 19.86 23.01 7.40
CA SER A 159 19.14 24.24 7.75
C SER A 159 18.27 24.72 6.58
N SER A 160 18.88 24.87 5.40
CA SER A 160 18.16 25.31 4.20
C SER A 160 17.14 24.29 3.71
N ALA A 161 17.48 22.99 3.71
CA ALA A 161 16.54 21.94 3.35
C ALA A 161 15.31 21.90 4.29
N THR A 162 15.53 22.06 5.61
CA THR A 162 14.44 22.17 6.59
C THR A 162 13.55 23.38 6.32
N ALA A 163 14.16 24.57 6.18
CA ALA A 163 13.41 25.81 5.94
C ALA A 163 12.57 25.72 4.65
N PHE A 164 13.14 25.11 3.61
CA PHE A 164 12.46 24.86 2.35
C PHE A 164 11.29 23.86 2.51
N ALA A 165 11.50 22.74 3.19
CA ALA A 165 10.44 21.75 3.45
C ALA A 165 9.28 22.36 4.25
N VAL A 166 9.56 23.17 5.28
CA VAL A 166 8.53 23.88 6.06
C VAL A 166 7.74 24.85 5.18
N MET A 167 8.40 25.58 4.27
CA MET A 167 7.75 26.46 3.30
C MET A 167 6.80 25.70 2.37
N LEU A 168 7.25 24.57 1.81
CA LEU A 168 6.44 23.70 0.96
C LEU A 168 5.23 23.13 1.72
N GLY A 169 5.43 22.71 2.97
CA GLY A 169 4.35 22.33 3.87
C GLY A 169 3.34 23.45 4.08
N GLY A 170 3.79 24.69 4.19
CA GLY A 170 2.96 25.89 4.27
C GLY A 170 2.07 26.10 3.04
N LEU A 171 2.59 25.73 1.86
CA LEU A 171 1.88 25.76 0.58
C LEU A 171 1.00 24.51 0.34
N GLY A 172 0.94 23.59 1.30
CA GLY A 172 0.11 22.38 1.25
C GLY A 172 0.79 21.15 0.66
N PHE A 173 2.08 21.21 0.32
CA PHE A 173 2.82 20.03 -0.13
C PHE A 173 3.22 19.15 1.05
N LYS A 174 3.23 17.85 0.81
CA LYS A 174 4.09 16.94 1.56
C LYS A 174 5.51 16.99 1.02
N VAL A 175 6.45 16.38 1.74
CA VAL A 175 7.83 16.24 1.33
C VAL A 175 8.23 14.78 1.51
N SER A 176 8.77 14.20 0.44
CA SER A 176 9.46 12.91 0.47
C SER A 176 10.98 13.15 0.44
N LEU A 177 11.76 12.30 1.11
CA LEU A 177 13.22 12.37 1.13
C LEU A 177 13.79 11.18 0.36
N VAL A 178 14.83 11.37 -0.46
CA VAL A 178 15.34 10.33 -1.37
C VAL A 178 16.82 10.00 -1.09
N PRO A 179 17.17 9.50 0.12
CA PRO A 179 18.56 9.30 0.49
C PRO A 179 19.21 8.14 -0.27
N TYR A 180 20.43 8.34 -0.78
CA TYR A 180 21.37 7.24 -1.07
C TYR A 180 22.55 7.20 -0.08
N THR A 181 22.80 8.29 0.66
CA THR A 181 23.88 8.42 1.65
C THR A 181 23.54 9.51 2.70
N SER A 182 24.47 9.84 3.60
CA SER A 182 24.35 10.97 4.55
C SER A 182 23.17 10.87 5.53
N SER A 183 23.03 9.73 6.22
CA SER A 183 21.94 9.46 7.17
C SER A 183 21.69 10.59 8.20
N THR A 184 22.74 11.19 8.77
CA THR A 184 22.62 12.31 9.72
C THR A 184 21.95 13.53 9.11
N PHE A 185 22.22 13.84 7.84
CA PHE A 185 21.57 14.96 7.15
C PHE A 185 20.07 14.69 7.00
N TRP A 186 19.69 13.55 6.44
CA TRP A 186 18.30 13.24 6.13
C TRP A 186 17.43 13.10 7.37
N THR A 187 17.92 12.41 8.40
CA THR A 187 17.22 12.28 9.68
C THR A 187 17.06 13.64 10.38
N GLY A 188 18.07 14.51 10.25
CA GLY A 188 18.01 15.90 10.68
C GLY A 188 16.91 16.70 9.97
N VAL A 189 16.84 16.63 8.63
CA VAL A 189 15.80 17.31 7.85
C VAL A 189 14.41 16.81 8.22
N ALA A 190 14.20 15.50 8.29
CA ALA A 190 12.91 14.91 8.67
C ALA A 190 12.46 15.38 10.06
N THR A 191 13.35 15.26 11.05
CA THR A 191 13.06 15.61 12.45
C THR A 191 12.80 17.10 12.60
N ASN A 192 13.69 17.95 12.09
CA ASN A 192 13.55 19.39 12.23
C ASN A 192 12.31 19.92 11.52
N THR A 193 12.01 19.40 10.32
CA THR A 193 10.83 19.82 9.57
C THR A 193 9.56 19.41 10.32
N ASN A 194 9.45 18.16 10.76
CA ASN A 194 8.23 17.70 11.45
C ASN A 194 8.08 18.28 12.86
N ASN A 195 9.16 18.69 13.53
CA ASN A 195 9.06 19.45 14.78
C ASN A 195 8.49 20.86 14.56
N GLN A 196 8.85 21.51 13.45
CA GLN A 196 8.35 22.85 13.12
C GLN A 196 6.95 22.81 12.49
N ARG A 197 6.70 21.81 11.65
CA ARG A 197 5.44 21.60 10.94
C ARG A 197 5.12 20.11 10.82
N PRO A 198 4.41 19.53 11.80
CA PRO A 198 4.13 18.10 11.88
C PRO A 198 3.49 17.52 10.62
N GLY A 199 4.02 16.37 10.18
CA GLY A 199 3.50 15.62 9.03
C GLY A 199 3.81 16.25 7.67
N THR A 200 4.77 17.18 7.59
CA THR A 200 5.23 17.73 6.31
C THR A 200 6.11 16.72 5.60
N VAL A 201 7.14 16.19 6.27
CA VAL A 201 7.90 15.06 5.76
C VAL A 201 7.14 13.78 6.11
N ASP A 202 6.65 13.06 5.11
CA ASP A 202 5.75 11.92 5.30
C ASP A 202 6.22 10.62 4.63
N ARG A 203 7.32 10.67 3.87
CA ARG A 203 7.90 9.49 3.24
C ARG A 203 9.41 9.60 3.08
N VAL A 204 10.10 8.47 3.17
CA VAL A 204 11.50 8.31 2.76
C VAL A 204 11.59 7.23 1.70
N ASP A 205 12.11 7.57 0.54
CA ASP A 205 12.43 6.68 -0.56
C ASP A 205 13.94 6.39 -0.52
N LEU A 206 14.35 5.40 0.27
CA LEU A 206 15.75 5.02 0.44
C LEU A 206 16.29 4.28 -0.78
N GLN A 207 17.26 4.87 -1.48
CA GLN A 207 17.90 4.27 -2.64
C GLN A 207 18.79 3.09 -2.21
N CYS A 208 18.51 1.87 -2.68
CA CYS A 208 19.30 0.66 -2.43
C CYS A 208 19.89 0.07 -3.74
N TYR A 209 20.24 0.94 -4.69
CA TYR A 209 20.83 0.64 -6.00
C TYR A 209 21.95 1.64 -6.32
N SER A 210 22.78 1.36 -7.32
CA SER A 210 23.89 2.24 -7.76
C SER A 210 24.75 2.74 -6.58
N GLY A 211 24.93 4.06 -6.44
CA GLY A 211 25.68 4.67 -5.32
C GLY A 211 25.12 4.33 -3.93
N GLY A 212 23.84 3.96 -3.84
CA GLY A 212 23.17 3.49 -2.64
C GLY A 212 23.10 1.97 -2.50
N ALA A 213 23.72 1.17 -3.39
CA ALA A 213 23.60 -0.30 -3.39
C ALA A 213 24.00 -0.97 -2.05
N GLY A 214 24.86 -0.31 -1.26
CA GLY A 214 25.24 -0.78 0.08
C GLY A 214 24.22 -0.49 1.19
N ASN A 215 23.14 0.25 0.91
CA ASN A 215 22.15 0.60 1.91
C ASN A 215 21.35 -0.63 2.37
N ASN A 216 21.20 -0.73 3.69
CA ASN A 216 20.27 -1.63 4.33
C ASN A 216 19.24 -0.78 5.09
N PRO A 217 17.93 -0.86 4.77
CA PRO A 217 16.89 -0.07 5.44
C PRO A 217 16.87 -0.20 6.97
N CYS A 218 17.36 -1.32 7.52
CA CYS A 218 17.46 -1.54 8.96
C CYS A 218 18.38 -0.52 9.66
N ASN A 219 19.31 0.09 8.92
CA ASN A 219 20.29 1.05 9.46
C ASN A 219 19.79 2.51 9.40
N TRP A 220 18.57 2.73 8.91
CA TRP A 220 18.00 4.05 8.71
C TRP A 220 16.80 4.26 9.63
N ASN A 221 16.86 5.29 10.48
CA ASN A 221 15.81 5.57 11.46
C ASN A 221 15.29 7.00 11.33
N PHE A 222 14.08 7.13 10.78
CA PHE A 222 13.37 8.40 10.60
C PHE A 222 12.21 8.58 11.60
N GLY A 223 12.26 7.87 12.73
CA GLY A 223 11.19 7.88 13.73
C GLY A 223 9.88 7.34 13.17
N SER A 224 8.84 8.17 13.11
CA SER A 224 7.53 7.79 12.59
C SER A 224 7.39 7.93 11.07
N VAL A 225 8.37 8.54 10.38
CA VAL A 225 8.30 8.69 8.93
C VAL A 225 8.60 7.33 8.29
N PRO A 226 7.69 6.78 7.47
CA PRO A 226 7.85 5.47 6.88
C PRO A 226 8.95 5.43 5.81
N VAL A 227 9.74 4.36 5.83
CA VAL A 227 10.79 4.08 4.84
C VAL A 227 10.29 3.12 3.77
N TYR A 228 10.59 3.46 2.53
CA TYR A 228 10.31 2.72 1.30
C TYR A 228 11.65 2.39 0.67
N ALA A 229 11.93 1.11 0.44
CA ALA A 229 13.22 0.69 -0.11
C ALA A 229 13.17 0.67 -1.64
N GLY A 230 14.14 1.35 -2.27
CA GLY A 230 14.24 1.50 -3.71
C GLY A 230 15.16 0.50 -4.35
N LEU A 231 14.74 -0.02 -5.50
CA LEU A 231 15.54 -0.93 -6.32
C LEU A 231 15.51 -0.45 -7.77
N TRP A 232 16.57 -0.75 -8.52
CA TRP A 232 16.67 -0.41 -9.94
C TRP A 232 16.32 -1.61 -10.82
N ASP A 233 15.43 -1.44 -11.79
CA ASP A 233 15.05 -2.45 -12.78
C ASP A 233 16.25 -2.96 -13.59
N ALA A 234 17.20 -2.09 -13.94
CA ALA A 234 18.42 -2.48 -14.64
C ALA A 234 19.33 -3.40 -13.81
N GLU A 235 19.21 -3.36 -12.48
CA GLU A 235 19.99 -4.22 -11.56
C GLU A 235 19.21 -5.45 -11.09
N LYS A 236 17.87 -5.41 -11.11
CA LYS A 236 17.02 -6.45 -10.53
C LYS A 236 15.78 -6.73 -11.35
N THR A 237 15.56 -8.00 -11.63
CA THR A 237 14.29 -8.51 -12.16
C THR A 237 13.15 -8.34 -11.15
N THR A 238 11.91 -8.47 -11.61
CA THR A 238 10.71 -8.43 -10.75
C THR A 238 10.75 -9.45 -9.60
N SER A 239 11.24 -10.67 -9.84
CA SER A 239 11.38 -11.71 -8.80
C SER A 239 12.45 -11.36 -7.77
N GLN A 240 13.55 -10.76 -8.20
CA GLN A 240 14.61 -10.28 -7.30
C GLN A 240 14.15 -9.08 -6.47
N VAL A 241 13.41 -8.14 -7.07
CA VAL A 241 12.77 -7.02 -6.37
C VAL A 241 11.86 -7.55 -5.25
N GLN A 242 10.94 -8.46 -5.59
CA GLN A 242 9.99 -9.01 -4.64
C GLN A 242 10.70 -9.74 -3.49
N SER A 243 11.69 -10.60 -3.81
CA SER A 243 12.45 -11.36 -2.82
C SER A 243 13.20 -10.44 -1.85
N GLN A 244 13.85 -9.39 -2.37
CA GLN A 244 14.58 -8.44 -1.56
C GLN A 244 13.66 -7.61 -0.64
N LEU A 245 12.52 -7.17 -1.16
CA LEU A 245 11.52 -6.43 -0.39
C LEU A 245 10.86 -7.30 0.69
N ILE A 246 10.65 -8.61 0.45
CA ILE A 246 10.19 -9.54 1.49
C ILE A 246 11.18 -9.58 2.66
N ILE A 247 12.48 -9.69 2.37
CA ILE A 247 13.53 -9.71 3.40
C ILE A 247 13.44 -8.43 4.23
N TRP A 248 13.47 -7.26 3.59
CA TRP A 248 13.46 -5.98 4.32
C TRP A 248 12.13 -5.65 4.99
N LYS A 249 10.99 -6.06 4.44
CA LYS A 249 9.69 -5.93 5.12
C LYS A 249 9.73 -6.68 6.46
N ASN A 250 10.27 -7.90 6.46
CA ASN A 250 10.31 -8.76 7.64
C ASN A 250 11.39 -8.36 8.65
N SER A 251 12.56 -7.89 8.19
CA SER A 251 13.69 -7.56 9.07
C SER A 251 13.80 -6.09 9.45
N CYS A 252 13.37 -5.18 8.57
CA CYS A 252 13.58 -3.73 8.71
C CYS A 252 12.27 -2.93 8.86
N ASN A 253 11.10 -3.58 8.80
CA ASN A 253 9.79 -2.95 8.95
C ASN A 253 9.51 -1.80 7.96
N ILE A 254 10.08 -1.88 6.75
CA ILE A 254 9.78 -0.95 5.66
C ILE A 254 8.28 -1.00 5.30
N LYS A 255 7.74 0.10 4.81
CA LYS A 255 6.30 0.27 4.56
C LYS A 255 5.90 0.24 3.09
N GLY A 256 6.88 0.17 2.19
CA GLY A 256 6.68 0.07 0.76
C GLY A 256 8.00 -0.15 0.02
N GLY A 257 7.92 -0.13 -1.30
CA GLY A 257 9.09 -0.17 -2.18
C GLY A 257 8.90 0.76 -3.37
N PHE A 258 10.02 1.17 -3.97
CA PHE A 258 9.99 1.94 -5.19
C PHE A 258 10.89 1.36 -6.28
N ILE A 259 10.53 1.64 -7.52
CA ILE A 259 11.28 1.22 -8.70
C ILE A 259 11.83 2.47 -9.37
N TRP A 260 13.15 2.45 -9.53
CA TRP A 260 13.89 3.22 -10.50
C TRP A 260 14.06 2.29 -11.71
N LEU A 261 13.81 2.63 -12.97
CA LEU A 261 13.14 3.82 -13.49
C LEU A 261 12.16 3.44 -14.60
N TYR A 262 10.96 4.01 -14.60
CA TYR A 262 9.93 3.80 -15.62
C TYR A 262 10.47 3.92 -17.06
N ASP A 263 11.39 4.86 -17.27
CA ASP A 263 11.97 5.20 -18.56
C ASP A 263 12.69 4.01 -19.24
N ASP A 264 13.11 3.00 -18.47
CA ASP A 264 13.83 1.83 -18.98
C ASP A 264 12.86 0.75 -19.53
N PHE A 265 11.58 0.78 -19.15
CA PHE A 265 10.59 -0.26 -19.47
C PHE A 265 9.19 0.28 -19.78
N ASP A 266 9.07 1.55 -20.16
CA ASP A 266 7.81 2.16 -20.56
C ASP A 266 7.24 1.51 -21.83
N ASN A 267 5.90 1.50 -21.97
CA ASN A 267 5.21 0.80 -23.05
C ASN A 267 5.51 -0.70 -23.12
N THR A 268 5.69 -1.35 -21.97
CA THR A 268 5.93 -2.79 -21.88
C THR A 268 5.10 -3.40 -20.75
N SER A 269 4.97 -4.74 -20.75
CA SER A 269 4.38 -5.46 -19.60
C SER A 269 5.20 -5.29 -18.30
N GLY A 270 6.43 -4.76 -18.38
CA GLY A 270 7.29 -4.50 -17.25
C GLY A 270 6.67 -3.55 -16.23
N THR A 271 5.93 -2.52 -16.66
CA THR A 271 5.36 -1.54 -15.72
C THR A 271 4.38 -2.20 -14.75
N ALA A 272 3.47 -3.04 -15.24
CA ALA A 272 2.55 -3.78 -14.39
C ALA A 272 3.27 -4.88 -13.58
N ALA A 273 4.27 -5.54 -14.17
CA ALA A 273 5.01 -6.62 -13.51
C ALA A 273 5.83 -6.13 -12.31
N TYR A 274 6.50 -4.98 -12.41
CA TYR A 274 7.23 -4.36 -11.30
C TYR A 274 6.29 -3.82 -10.21
N ALA A 275 5.16 -3.22 -10.60
CA ALA A 275 4.12 -2.84 -9.64
C ALA A 275 3.62 -4.06 -8.86
N ALA A 276 3.32 -5.17 -9.56
CA ALA A 276 2.89 -6.42 -8.96
C ALA A 276 3.96 -6.97 -7.99
N ALA A 277 5.24 -6.97 -8.37
CA ALA A 277 6.33 -7.41 -7.51
C ALA A 277 6.38 -6.65 -6.18
N VAL A 278 6.19 -5.33 -6.19
CA VAL A 278 6.13 -4.53 -4.95
C VAL A 278 4.81 -4.80 -4.21
N ASN A 279 3.68 -4.77 -4.91
CA ASN A 279 2.36 -4.91 -4.30
C ASN A 279 2.16 -6.28 -3.65
N ASN A 280 2.68 -7.36 -4.22
CA ASN A 280 2.63 -8.70 -3.63
C ASN A 280 3.25 -8.73 -2.21
N VAL A 281 4.23 -7.89 -1.95
CA VAL A 281 4.87 -7.75 -0.64
C VAL A 281 4.00 -6.95 0.33
N PHE A 282 3.31 -5.90 -0.12
CA PHE A 282 2.65 -4.93 0.77
C PHE A 282 1.11 -4.94 0.78
N ASN A 283 0.43 -5.62 -0.16
CA ASN A 283 -1.03 -5.53 -0.37
C ASN A 283 -1.86 -6.73 0.12
N GLY A 284 -1.29 -7.62 0.94
CA GLY A 284 -2.02 -8.80 1.43
C GLY A 284 -1.21 -10.07 1.49
N GLY A 285 0.00 -10.11 0.92
CA GLY A 285 1.04 -11.08 1.30
C GLY A 285 1.56 -10.81 2.72
N SER A 286 0.66 -10.74 3.70
CA SER A 286 1.01 -10.80 5.10
C SER A 286 1.22 -12.26 5.47
N GLY A 287 2.47 -12.64 5.67
CA GLY A 287 2.80 -13.82 6.45
C GLY A 287 3.78 -14.76 5.80
N THR A 288 4.42 -15.54 6.66
CA THR A 288 4.98 -16.86 6.37
C THR A 288 4.15 -17.58 5.30
N SER A 289 4.81 -18.22 4.32
CA SER A 289 4.12 -19.06 3.33
C SER A 289 3.13 -20.00 4.01
N VAL A 290 1.86 -19.93 3.63
CA VAL A 290 0.77 -20.77 4.16
C VAL A 290 0.31 -21.83 3.17
N ALA A 291 0.78 -21.76 1.92
CA ALA A 291 0.67 -22.83 0.94
C ALA A 291 1.92 -22.88 0.06
N THR A 292 2.33 -24.09 -0.31
CA THR A 292 3.47 -24.31 -1.22
C THR A 292 2.98 -25.07 -2.43
N PHE A 293 3.34 -24.61 -3.62
CA PHE A 293 2.95 -25.20 -4.92
C PHE A 293 4.16 -25.83 -5.57
N TYR A 294 3.96 -26.99 -6.19
CA TYR A 294 5.02 -27.83 -6.72
C TYR A 294 4.77 -28.16 -8.18
N LYS A 295 5.85 -28.13 -8.96
CA LYS A 295 5.84 -28.48 -10.38
C LYS A 295 5.45 -29.94 -10.62
N ASP A 296 5.95 -30.85 -9.79
CA ASP A 296 5.77 -32.28 -9.97
C ASP A 296 4.95 -32.89 -8.81
N CYS A 297 4.29 -34.01 -9.08
CA CYS A 297 3.62 -34.79 -8.03
C CYS A 297 4.60 -35.25 -6.94
N ASN A 298 4.04 -35.56 -5.77
CA ASN A 298 4.71 -35.93 -4.53
C ASN A 298 5.57 -34.81 -3.94
N TYR A 299 5.15 -33.55 -4.13
CA TYR A 299 5.85 -32.36 -3.62
C TYR A 299 7.27 -32.24 -4.16
N ALA A 300 7.48 -32.60 -5.43
CA ALA A 300 8.78 -32.60 -6.09
C ALA A 300 8.89 -31.46 -7.11
N GLY A 301 10.09 -31.30 -7.69
CA GLY A 301 10.39 -30.24 -8.65
C GLY A 301 10.48 -28.85 -8.02
N THR A 302 10.27 -27.83 -8.84
CA THR A 302 10.26 -26.42 -8.39
C THR A 302 9.16 -26.22 -7.36
N ALA A 303 9.51 -25.62 -6.21
CA ALA A 303 8.60 -25.35 -5.11
C ALA A 303 8.50 -23.85 -4.84
N VAL A 304 7.28 -23.33 -4.79
CA VAL A 304 7.00 -21.90 -4.55
C VAL A 304 6.02 -21.74 -3.40
N GLY A 305 6.47 -21.07 -2.34
CA GLY A 305 5.65 -20.74 -1.17
C GLY A 305 4.92 -19.42 -1.31
N LEU A 306 3.61 -19.41 -1.08
CA LEU A 306 2.74 -18.24 -1.15
C LEU A 306 2.03 -17.99 0.19
N ALA A 307 1.90 -16.72 0.54
CA ALA A 307 1.09 -16.28 1.68
C ALA A 307 -0.41 -16.32 1.33
N ALA A 308 -1.27 -15.98 2.30
CA ALA A 308 -2.67 -15.70 1.97
C ALA A 308 -2.74 -14.52 0.98
N GLY A 309 -3.63 -14.59 -0.01
CA GLY A 309 -3.63 -13.61 -1.11
C GLY A 309 -4.43 -14.10 -2.31
N SER A 310 -4.54 -13.24 -3.32
CA SER A 310 -5.14 -13.58 -4.63
C SER A 310 -4.07 -13.36 -5.70
N TYR A 311 -3.88 -14.35 -6.56
CA TYR A 311 -2.77 -14.42 -7.50
C TYR A 311 -3.32 -14.69 -8.90
N THR A 312 -3.19 -13.72 -9.80
CA THR A 312 -3.40 -13.90 -11.25
C THR A 312 -2.24 -14.68 -11.85
N LEU A 313 -2.35 -15.10 -13.11
CA LEU A 313 -1.28 -15.75 -13.86
C LEU A 313 -0.01 -14.89 -13.85
N SER A 314 -0.16 -13.60 -14.14
CA SER A 314 0.97 -12.65 -14.12
C SER A 314 1.65 -12.60 -12.75
N SER A 315 0.88 -12.69 -11.67
CA SER A 315 1.39 -12.77 -10.31
C SER A 315 2.11 -14.09 -10.09
N LEU A 316 1.50 -15.23 -10.45
CA LEU A 316 2.12 -16.55 -10.28
C LEU A 316 3.45 -16.66 -11.03
N GLN A 317 3.51 -16.15 -12.26
CA GLN A 317 4.75 -16.08 -13.05
C GLN A 317 5.82 -15.22 -12.37
N SER A 318 5.45 -14.11 -11.72
CA SER A 318 6.41 -13.29 -10.95
C SER A 318 6.96 -14.02 -9.71
N PHE A 319 6.24 -15.01 -9.19
CA PHE A 319 6.69 -15.93 -8.15
C PHE A 319 7.44 -17.17 -8.69
N GLY A 320 7.57 -17.31 -10.02
CA GLY A 320 8.26 -18.44 -10.66
C GLY A 320 7.38 -19.66 -10.93
N ILE A 321 6.05 -19.54 -10.79
CA ILE A 321 5.08 -20.57 -11.17
C ILE A 321 4.66 -20.31 -12.63
N VAL A 322 4.96 -21.26 -13.51
CA VAL A 322 4.58 -21.18 -14.93
C VAL A 322 3.08 -21.50 -15.09
N ASN A 323 2.46 -20.97 -16.15
CA ASN A 323 1.08 -21.33 -16.48
C ASN A 323 0.96 -22.84 -16.65
N ASP A 324 -0.13 -23.43 -16.15
CA ASP A 324 -0.40 -24.85 -16.32
C ASP A 324 0.75 -25.74 -15.84
N ASP A 325 1.36 -25.41 -14.69
CA ASP A 325 2.57 -26.09 -14.21
C ASP A 325 2.49 -26.55 -12.76
N ILE A 326 1.32 -26.48 -12.12
CA ILE A 326 1.12 -26.95 -10.74
C ILE A 326 0.61 -28.39 -10.78
N SER A 327 1.37 -29.32 -10.21
CA SER A 327 1.00 -30.74 -10.09
C SER A 327 0.71 -31.18 -8.66
N SER A 328 1.20 -30.47 -7.63
CA SER A 328 0.85 -30.78 -6.24
C SER A 328 0.95 -29.54 -5.33
N LEU A 329 0.36 -29.60 -4.14
CA LEU A 329 0.39 -28.47 -3.20
C LEU A 329 0.37 -28.90 -1.72
N GLN A 330 1.04 -28.13 -0.88
CA GLN A 330 0.88 -28.21 0.58
C GLN A 330 0.06 -27.04 1.08
N VAL A 331 -0.88 -27.29 1.99
CA VAL A 331 -1.72 -26.26 2.59
C VAL A 331 -1.56 -26.30 4.10
N GLN A 332 -1.16 -25.18 4.69
CA GLN A 332 -1.08 -25.03 6.13
C GLN A 332 -2.49 -25.15 6.74
N SER A 333 -2.57 -25.87 7.87
CA SER A 333 -3.82 -25.99 8.63
C SER A 333 -4.43 -24.62 8.93
N GLY A 334 -5.75 -24.50 8.74
CA GLY A 334 -6.49 -23.24 8.91
C GLY A 334 -6.60 -22.39 7.64
N TYR A 335 -6.00 -22.82 6.52
CA TYR A 335 -6.11 -22.16 5.21
C TYR A 335 -6.80 -23.04 4.18
N LYS A 336 -7.26 -22.39 3.11
CA LYS A 336 -7.77 -23.03 1.90
C LYS A 336 -7.15 -22.36 0.68
N VAL A 337 -6.95 -23.14 -0.35
CA VAL A 337 -6.54 -22.69 -1.68
C VAL A 337 -7.71 -22.94 -2.62
N THR A 338 -8.08 -21.93 -3.39
CA THR A 338 -9.01 -22.04 -4.52
C THR A 338 -8.20 -21.87 -5.79
N LEU A 339 -8.08 -22.95 -6.56
CA LEU A 339 -7.42 -22.99 -7.86
C LEU A 339 -8.46 -22.66 -8.93
N TYR A 340 -8.05 -21.91 -9.94
CA TYR A 340 -8.85 -21.54 -11.09
C TYR A 340 -8.15 -22.00 -12.35
N TRP A 341 -8.91 -22.62 -13.24
CA TRP A 341 -8.38 -23.17 -14.48
C TRP A 341 -7.95 -22.03 -15.42
N ASP A 342 -8.69 -20.92 -15.43
CA ASP A 342 -8.35 -19.76 -16.24
C ASP A 342 -7.74 -18.62 -15.39
N ASP A 343 -7.06 -17.68 -16.04
CA ASP A 343 -6.54 -16.47 -15.39
C ASP A 343 -7.69 -15.57 -14.89
N ASN A 344 -7.37 -14.64 -13.98
CA ASN A 344 -8.29 -13.66 -13.40
C ASN A 344 -9.48 -14.30 -12.67
N TYR A 345 -9.23 -15.44 -12.01
CA TYR A 345 -10.19 -16.17 -11.17
C TYR A 345 -11.43 -16.65 -11.94
N ALA A 346 -11.22 -17.04 -13.21
CA ALA A 346 -12.27 -17.50 -14.10
C ALA A 346 -12.20 -19.02 -14.32
N GLY A 347 -13.18 -19.53 -15.08
CA GLY A 347 -13.22 -20.94 -15.47
C GLY A 347 -13.68 -21.88 -14.35
N ALA A 348 -13.34 -23.14 -14.50
CA ALA A 348 -13.58 -24.15 -13.48
C ALA A 348 -12.74 -23.87 -12.23
N THR A 349 -13.20 -24.36 -11.08
CA THR A 349 -12.55 -24.10 -9.77
C THR A 349 -12.35 -25.38 -8.97
N LEU A 350 -11.22 -25.50 -8.27
CA LEU A 350 -10.94 -26.58 -7.32
C LEU A 350 -10.51 -25.99 -5.98
N VAL A 351 -11.15 -26.43 -4.89
CA VAL A 351 -10.83 -25.97 -3.54
C VAL A 351 -10.08 -27.06 -2.79
N LYS A 352 -8.91 -26.72 -2.25
CA LYS A 352 -8.09 -27.60 -1.40
C LYS A 352 -7.96 -27.00 -0.02
N THR A 353 -8.32 -27.76 1.00
CA THR A 353 -8.21 -27.38 2.43
C THR A 353 -7.13 -28.16 3.17
N ALA A 354 -6.43 -29.03 2.47
CA ALA A 354 -5.34 -29.87 2.95
C ALA A 354 -4.31 -30.05 1.82
N SER A 355 -3.11 -30.50 2.18
CA SER A 355 -2.08 -30.86 1.20
C SER A 355 -2.56 -31.97 0.28
N ASP A 356 -2.20 -31.86 -0.98
CA ASP A 356 -2.45 -32.85 -2.01
C ASP A 356 -1.14 -33.22 -2.70
N ALA A 357 -0.85 -34.52 -2.73
CA ALA A 357 0.38 -35.04 -3.30
C ALA A 357 0.32 -35.08 -4.84
N CYS A 358 -0.83 -35.10 -5.50
CA CYS A 358 -0.88 -35.17 -6.95
C CYS A 358 -2.27 -34.80 -7.51
N LEU A 359 -2.38 -33.66 -8.20
CA LEU A 359 -3.64 -33.17 -8.78
C LEU A 359 -4.13 -33.96 -10.00
N VAL A 360 -3.46 -35.06 -10.37
CA VAL A 360 -3.87 -35.94 -11.48
C VAL A 360 -5.20 -36.62 -11.19
N ASP A 361 -5.41 -37.08 -9.96
CA ASP A 361 -6.64 -37.76 -9.56
C ASP A 361 -7.83 -36.79 -9.42
N ASP A 362 -7.56 -35.51 -9.19
CA ASP A 362 -8.53 -34.42 -9.28
C ASP A 362 -8.86 -34.01 -10.74
N GLY A 363 -8.01 -34.38 -11.72
CA GLY A 363 -8.09 -33.91 -13.11
C GLY A 363 -7.56 -32.49 -13.32
N TRP A 364 -6.73 -31.99 -12.40
CA TRP A 364 -6.24 -30.61 -12.32
C TRP A 364 -4.73 -30.45 -12.55
N ASN A 365 -4.02 -31.55 -12.85
CA ASN A 365 -2.60 -31.52 -13.17
C ASN A 365 -2.32 -30.60 -14.37
N ASP A 366 -1.44 -29.62 -14.18
CA ASP A 366 -1.04 -28.69 -15.24
C ASP A 366 -2.24 -27.95 -15.85
N LYS A 367 -3.11 -27.42 -14.97
CA LYS A 367 -4.32 -26.65 -15.36
C LYS A 367 -4.49 -25.31 -14.67
N VAL A 368 -3.67 -24.97 -13.68
CA VAL A 368 -3.91 -23.79 -12.85
C VAL A 368 -3.30 -22.54 -13.51
N SER A 369 -4.16 -21.56 -13.80
CA SER A 369 -3.73 -20.24 -14.28
C SER A 369 -3.88 -19.13 -13.25
N SER A 370 -4.76 -19.26 -12.25
CA SER A 370 -4.85 -18.30 -11.14
C SER A 370 -5.31 -18.97 -9.83
N LEU A 371 -5.04 -18.37 -8.68
CA LEU A 371 -5.41 -18.95 -7.38
C LEU A 371 -5.71 -17.91 -6.29
N VAL A 372 -6.50 -18.31 -5.31
CA VAL A 372 -6.79 -17.54 -4.10
C VAL A 372 -6.50 -18.38 -2.86
N ILE A 373 -5.69 -17.84 -1.96
CA ILE A 373 -5.34 -18.43 -0.66
C ILE A 373 -6.01 -17.61 0.42
N ALA A 374 -6.87 -18.24 1.21
CA ALA A 374 -7.64 -17.56 2.25
C ALA A 374 -7.69 -18.41 3.52
N VAL A 375 -8.00 -17.77 4.64
CA VAL A 375 -8.34 -18.50 5.87
C VAL A 375 -9.54 -19.41 5.61
N ASN A 376 -9.44 -20.66 6.03
CA ASN A 376 -10.53 -21.61 5.94
C ASN A 376 -11.54 -21.31 7.05
N ALA A 377 -12.59 -20.56 6.73
CA ALA A 377 -13.63 -20.14 7.68
C ALA A 377 -14.38 -21.31 8.34
N ALA A 378 -14.20 -22.55 7.88
CA ALA A 378 -14.69 -23.74 8.58
C ALA A 378 -13.88 -24.06 9.86
N ALA A 379 -12.64 -23.57 9.97
CA ALA A 379 -11.79 -23.76 11.16
C ALA A 379 -11.99 -22.71 12.26
N ARG A 380 -12.90 -21.73 12.08
CA ARG A 380 -13.30 -20.78 13.14
C ARG A 380 -14.77 -20.40 13.04
N MET A 381 -15.64 -21.31 13.45
CA MET A 381 -16.98 -20.97 13.99
C MET A 381 -17.25 -21.79 15.25
N GLU A 382 -16.28 -21.93 16.14
CA GLU A 382 -16.60 -22.02 17.56
C GLU A 382 -16.53 -20.61 18.12
N SER A 383 -17.66 -19.90 18.14
CA SER A 383 -17.82 -18.82 19.10
C SER A 383 -17.62 -19.43 20.47
N THR A 384 -16.70 -18.91 21.28
CA THR A 384 -16.56 -19.40 22.66
C THR A 384 -17.48 -18.56 23.53
N ILE A 385 -18.51 -19.18 24.14
CA ILE A 385 -19.26 -18.57 25.23
C ILE A 385 -18.47 -18.88 26.50
N THR A 386 -18.01 -17.85 27.22
CA THR A 386 -17.67 -18.05 28.63
C THR A 386 -18.88 -17.73 29.47
N ASN A 387 -19.35 -18.70 30.24
CA ASN A 387 -20.18 -18.44 31.40
C ASN A 387 -19.61 -19.24 32.58
N GLN A 388 -19.30 -18.57 33.68
CA GLN A 388 -19.12 -19.27 34.95
C GLN A 388 -20.50 -19.45 35.58
N ALA A 389 -20.79 -20.64 36.14
CA ALA A 389 -22.08 -20.91 36.75
C ALA A 389 -22.48 -19.79 37.74
N GLY A 390 -23.67 -19.21 37.56
CA GLY A 390 -24.17 -18.12 38.40
C GLY A 390 -23.96 -16.69 37.86
N GLN A 391 -23.28 -16.48 36.72
CA GLN A 391 -23.20 -15.13 36.13
C GLN A 391 -24.49 -14.72 35.41
N GLN A 392 -24.78 -13.43 35.46
CA GLN A 392 -25.99 -12.82 34.88
C GLN A 392 -25.83 -12.43 33.39
N GLU A 393 -24.68 -12.68 32.78
CA GLU A 393 -24.36 -12.23 31.43
C GLU A 393 -23.59 -13.30 30.63
N LEU A 394 -23.94 -13.49 29.35
CA LEU A 394 -23.13 -14.22 28.39
C LEU A 394 -22.23 -13.27 27.62
N LYS A 395 -20.97 -13.65 27.47
CA LYS A 395 -19.98 -12.94 26.64
C LYS A 395 -19.62 -13.84 25.46
N LEU A 396 -19.84 -13.34 24.25
CA LEU A 396 -19.45 -14.05 23.03
C LEU A 396 -18.13 -13.50 22.52
N PHE A 397 -17.11 -14.35 22.50
CA PHE A 397 -15.81 -14.04 21.92
C PHE A 397 -15.74 -14.52 20.47
N ASN A 398 -14.94 -13.83 19.66
CA ASN A 398 -14.65 -14.19 18.27
C ASN A 398 -15.88 -14.24 17.34
N THR A 399 -16.95 -13.49 17.67
CA THR A 399 -18.13 -13.31 16.81
C THR A 399 -18.23 -11.88 16.29
N ALA A 400 -18.79 -11.69 15.08
CA ALA A 400 -19.12 -10.37 14.58
C ALA A 400 -20.17 -9.70 15.49
N ASN A 401 -20.15 -8.37 15.54
CA ASN A 401 -20.96 -7.60 16.49
C ASN A 401 -22.46 -7.97 16.40
N LEU A 402 -23.02 -8.46 17.51
CA LEU A 402 -24.42 -8.84 17.63
C LEU A 402 -25.36 -7.65 17.92
N ALA A 403 -24.83 -6.42 17.96
CA ALA A 403 -25.63 -5.22 18.17
C ALA A 403 -26.85 -5.17 17.22
N GLY A 404 -28.06 -5.21 17.78
CA GLY A 404 -29.32 -5.16 17.05
C GLY A 404 -29.78 -6.48 16.40
N VAL A 405 -28.95 -7.53 16.42
CA VAL A 405 -29.28 -8.85 15.86
C VAL A 405 -30.26 -9.59 16.80
N PRO A 406 -31.38 -10.14 16.30
CA PRO A 406 -32.26 -10.95 17.13
C PRO A 406 -31.54 -12.22 17.61
N VAL A 407 -31.48 -12.39 18.93
CA VAL A 407 -30.99 -13.60 19.58
C VAL A 407 -32.15 -14.27 20.30
N ARG A 408 -32.32 -15.57 20.09
CA ARG A 408 -33.31 -16.42 20.76
C ARG A 408 -32.59 -17.42 21.66
N ILE A 409 -33.16 -17.71 22.83
CA ILE A 409 -32.66 -18.73 23.73
C ILE A 409 -33.78 -19.72 23.99
N TYR A 410 -33.45 -21.00 23.88
CA TYR A 410 -34.33 -22.14 24.11
C TYR A 410 -33.84 -22.94 25.31
N ASP A 411 -34.76 -23.50 26.08
CA ASP A 411 -34.42 -24.53 27.07
C ASP A 411 -34.12 -25.89 26.38
N ILE A 412 -33.71 -26.89 27.17
CA ILE A 412 -33.41 -28.24 26.65
C ILE A 412 -34.61 -28.95 26.02
N THR A 413 -35.84 -28.49 26.31
CA THR A 413 -37.07 -29.05 25.72
C THR A 413 -37.42 -28.40 24.38
N GLY A 414 -36.62 -27.41 23.95
CA GLY A 414 -36.82 -26.67 22.69
C GLY A 414 -37.80 -25.52 22.80
N ARG A 415 -38.27 -25.17 24.01
CA ARG A 415 -39.16 -24.03 24.21
C ARG A 415 -38.34 -22.74 24.25
N GLN A 416 -38.75 -21.74 23.47
CA GLN A 416 -38.13 -20.41 23.52
C GLN A 416 -38.43 -19.76 24.88
N VAL A 417 -37.38 -19.41 25.62
CA VAL A 417 -37.46 -18.82 26.97
C VAL A 417 -37.02 -17.36 27.01
N LEU A 418 -36.23 -16.91 26.04
CA LEU A 418 -35.81 -15.51 25.94
C LEU A 418 -35.61 -15.10 24.48
N GLN A 419 -35.94 -13.84 24.17
CA GLN A 419 -35.57 -13.19 22.92
C GLN A 419 -35.05 -11.79 23.24
N VAL A 420 -33.89 -11.45 22.71
CA VAL A 420 -33.22 -10.16 22.96
C VAL A 420 -32.58 -9.62 21.69
N ARG A 421 -32.37 -8.31 21.65
CA ARG A 421 -31.51 -7.64 20.67
C ARG A 421 -30.40 -6.94 21.46
N PRO A 422 -29.23 -7.55 21.61
CA PRO A 422 -28.19 -6.99 22.45
C PRO A 422 -27.63 -5.72 21.79
N GLN A 423 -27.01 -4.85 22.59
CA GLN A 423 -26.33 -3.63 22.11
C GLN A 423 -24.85 -3.87 21.77
N SER A 424 -24.34 -5.07 22.07
CA SER A 424 -22.96 -5.51 21.86
C SER A 424 -22.89 -7.04 21.86
N ASN A 425 -21.69 -7.64 21.94
CA ASN A 425 -21.50 -9.10 22.10
C ASN A 425 -21.75 -9.62 23.53
N ARG A 426 -22.62 -8.93 24.27
CA ARG A 426 -23.01 -9.27 25.65
C ARG A 426 -24.51 -9.43 25.74
N ILE A 427 -24.95 -10.50 26.40
CA ILE A 427 -26.36 -10.84 26.53
C ILE A 427 -26.70 -11.02 28.01
N ASP A 428 -27.62 -10.20 28.49
CA ASP A 428 -28.19 -10.35 29.83
C ASP A 428 -29.07 -11.60 29.89
N ILE A 429 -28.68 -12.54 30.77
CA ILE A 429 -29.36 -13.79 31.07
C ILE A 429 -29.78 -13.87 32.55
N SER A 430 -29.90 -12.73 33.23
CA SER A 430 -30.40 -12.64 34.62
C SER A 430 -31.79 -13.26 34.80
N ARG A 431 -32.60 -13.23 33.75
CA ARG A 431 -33.99 -13.71 33.74
C ARG A 431 -34.13 -15.22 33.53
N LEU A 432 -33.04 -15.93 33.24
CA LEU A 432 -33.04 -17.38 33.08
C LEU A 432 -32.84 -18.05 34.44
N LEU A 433 -33.63 -19.09 34.71
CA LEU A 433 -33.40 -20.00 35.84
C LEU A 433 -32.10 -20.79 35.61
N PRO A 434 -31.41 -21.28 36.65
CA PRO A 434 -30.27 -22.18 36.47
C PRO A 434 -30.64 -23.39 35.61
N GLY A 435 -29.79 -23.72 34.64
CA GLY A 435 -30.09 -24.77 33.67
C GLY A 435 -29.23 -24.73 32.40
N VAL A 436 -29.44 -25.70 31.51
CA VAL A 436 -28.78 -25.76 30.21
C VAL A 436 -29.68 -25.14 29.15
N TYR A 437 -29.10 -24.31 28.30
CA TYR A 437 -29.83 -23.56 27.28
C TYR A 437 -29.12 -23.62 25.94
N VAL A 438 -29.89 -23.38 24.88
CA VAL A 438 -29.41 -23.25 23.50
C VAL A 438 -29.70 -21.83 23.02
N LEU A 439 -28.65 -21.09 22.68
CA LEU A 439 -28.73 -19.78 22.07
C LEU A 439 -28.67 -19.89 20.55
N GLU A 440 -29.47 -19.09 19.86
CA GLU A 440 -29.61 -19.05 18.41
C GLU A 440 -29.65 -17.60 17.91
N TYR A 441 -28.93 -17.34 16.81
CA TYR A 441 -29.05 -16.09 16.06
C TYR A 441 -28.69 -16.28 14.59
N VAL A 442 -29.04 -15.31 13.74
CA VAL A 442 -28.67 -15.30 12.32
C VAL A 442 -27.79 -14.08 12.05
N LEU A 443 -26.58 -14.31 11.55
CA LEU A 443 -25.65 -13.28 11.13
C LEU A 443 -25.31 -13.50 9.65
N GLN A 444 -25.45 -12.45 8.84
CA GLN A 444 -25.09 -12.48 7.41
C GLN A 444 -25.67 -13.68 6.65
N GLY A 445 -26.93 -14.04 6.96
CA GLY A 445 -27.63 -15.17 6.34
C GLY A 445 -27.26 -16.56 6.87
N LYS A 446 -26.32 -16.68 7.83
CA LYS A 446 -25.94 -17.94 8.46
C LYS A 446 -26.55 -18.06 9.87
N ARG A 447 -27.20 -19.19 10.13
CA ARG A 447 -27.74 -19.55 11.45
C ARG A 447 -26.63 -20.09 12.35
N VAL A 448 -26.51 -19.53 13.56
CA VAL A 448 -25.58 -19.98 14.60
C VAL A 448 -26.38 -20.52 15.77
N THR A 449 -25.94 -21.63 16.35
CA THR A 449 -26.58 -22.27 17.49
C THR A 449 -25.51 -22.73 18.48
N GLN A 450 -25.67 -22.40 19.75
CA GLN A 450 -24.65 -22.67 20.76
C GLN A 450 -25.25 -22.99 22.14
N LYS A 451 -24.70 -23.99 22.83
CA LYS A 451 -25.13 -24.38 24.18
C LYS A 451 -24.39 -23.57 25.25
N PHE A 452 -25.09 -23.25 26.34
CA PHE A 452 -24.47 -22.68 27.54
C PHE A 452 -25.20 -23.17 28.81
N VAL A 453 -24.52 -23.08 29.95
CA VAL A 453 -25.09 -23.34 31.28
C VAL A 453 -25.28 -22.00 31.97
N LYS A 454 -26.45 -21.76 32.55
CA LYS A 454 -26.76 -20.58 33.37
C LYS A 454 -26.39 -20.82 34.83
#